data_AF-A0A7Y8EZM6-F1
#
_entry.id   AF-A0A7Y8EZM6-F1
#
_cell.length_a   1.000
_cell.length_b   1.000
_cell.length_c   1.000
_cell.angle_alpha   90.00
_cell.angle_beta   90.00
_cell.angle_gamma   90.00
#
_symmetry.space_group_name_H-M   'P 1'
#
loop_
_entity.id
_entity.type
_entity.pdbx_description
1 polymer ?
#
loop_
_entity_poly.entity_id
_entity_poly.type
_entity_poly.pdbx_seq_one_letter_code
_entity_poly.pdbx_strand_id
1 'polypeptide(L)' 'PGQWRVGMTPNVTVNWKAEGGNKVNFPIGIGAGRIVNFGKLPVRISGEVQYSVIHADDLISSRWNFRVSFIPVIPTFML' A
#
# COMPACT_ATOMS: atom_id res chain seq x y z
N PRO A 1 -3.46 20.52 10.49
CA PRO A 1 -2.81 20.93 9.21
C PRO A 1 -1.73 19.92 8.78
N GLY A 2 -1.90 19.30 7.60
CA GLY A 2 -0.81 18.75 6.78
C GLY A 2 0.11 17.67 7.36
N GLN A 3 -0.33 16.85 8.33
CA GLN A 3 0.53 15.82 8.91
C GLN A 3 0.81 14.69 7.90
N TRP A 4 2.10 14.43 7.65
CA TRP A 4 2.54 13.25 6.92
C TRP A 4 2.33 12.02 7.79
N ARG A 5 1.64 11.03 7.23
CA ARG A 5 1.45 9.71 7.82
C ARG A 5 2.37 8.77 7.07
N VAL A 6 3.39 8.28 7.75
CA VAL A 6 4.28 7.23 7.24
C VAL A 6 3.91 5.96 7.97
N GLY A 7 3.72 4.88 7.22
CA GLY A 7 3.35 3.57 7.75
C GLY A 7 4.09 2.47 6.99
N MET A 8 4.28 1.34 7.66
CA MET A 8 4.73 0.11 7.03
C MET A 8 3.57 -0.88 6.99
N THR A 9 3.40 -1.54 5.84
CA THR A 9 2.35 -2.54 5.60
C THR A 9 3.02 -3.84 5.13
N PRO A 10 3.67 -4.61 6.01
CA PRO A 10 4.17 -5.93 5.64
C PRO A 10 2.99 -6.91 5.51
N ASN A 11 2.80 -7.54 4.36
CA ASN A 11 1.73 -8.52 4.14
C ASN A 11 2.29 -9.93 3.91
N VAL A 12 2.71 -10.60 4.98
CA VAL A 12 3.30 -11.94 4.89
C VAL A 12 2.23 -12.97 4.50
N THR A 13 2.43 -13.64 3.36
CA THR A 13 1.53 -14.69 2.89
C THR A 13 2.30 -16.01 2.80
N VAL A 14 1.80 -17.05 3.47
CA VAL A 14 2.38 -18.40 3.43
C VAL A 14 1.42 -19.32 2.69
N ASN A 15 1.85 -19.86 1.55
CA ASN A 15 1.06 -20.80 0.76
C ASN A 15 1.52 -22.24 1.04
N TRP A 16 0.74 -22.96 1.85
CA TRP A 16 1.02 -24.35 2.26
C TRP A 16 0.71 -25.40 1.18
N LYS A 17 0.08 -25.01 0.07
CA LYS A 17 -0.26 -25.90 -1.05
C LYS A 17 0.72 -25.80 -2.23
N ALA A 18 1.69 -24.90 -2.19
CA ALA A 18 2.71 -24.78 -3.22
C ALA A 18 3.73 -25.94 -3.14
N GLU A 19 4.05 -26.55 -4.28
CA GLU A 19 5.10 -27.57 -4.39
C GLU A 19 6.50 -26.93 -4.22
N GLY A 20 7.40 -27.60 -3.49
CA GLY A 20 8.80 -27.18 -3.33
C GLY A 20 9.05 -25.98 -2.40
N GLY A 21 10.14 -25.23 -2.65
CA GLY A 21 10.65 -24.12 -1.83
C GLY A 21 9.89 -22.79 -1.95
N ASN A 22 8.81 -22.74 -2.73
CA ASN A 22 8.04 -21.54 -3.07
C ASN A 22 6.88 -21.23 -2.08
N LYS A 23 7.03 -21.62 -0.81
CA LYS A 23 5.93 -21.58 0.18
C LYS A 23 5.73 -20.22 0.84
N VAL A 24 6.68 -19.29 0.73
CA VAL A 24 6.67 -18.07 1.55
C VAL A 24 6.82 -16.81 0.70
N ASN A 25 5.88 -15.88 0.84
CA ASN A 25 5.97 -14.53 0.29
C ASN A 25 6.11 -13.54 1.45
N PHE A 26 7.23 -12.82 1.48
CA PHE A 26 7.48 -11.75 2.45
C PHE A 26 7.56 -10.39 1.74
N PRO A 27 6.42 -9.75 1.46
CA PRO A 27 6.38 -8.38 1.00
C PRO A 27 6.54 -7.41 2.17
N ILE A 28 7.52 -6.52 2.05
CA ILE A 28 7.72 -5.37 2.91
C ILE A 28 7.14 -4.15 2.20
N GLY A 29 6.02 -3.65 2.72
CA GLY A 29 5.37 -2.43 2.26
C GLY A 29 5.77 -1.22 3.08
N ILE A 30 6.12 -0.12 2.42
CA ILE A 30 6.26 1.20 3.03
C ILE A 30 5.38 2.21 2.28
N GLY A 31 4.60 2.97 3.02
CA GLY A 31 3.69 3.96 2.46
C GLY A 31 3.73 5.28 3.21
N ALA A 32 3.49 6.35 2.46
CA ALA A 32 3.36 7.69 3.00
C ALA A 32 2.14 8.37 2.39
N GLY A 33 1.41 9.12 3.22
CA GLY A 33 0.27 9.87 2.77
C GLY A 33 0.06 11.14 3.57
N ARG A 34 -0.66 12.08 2.97
CA ARG A 34 -1.04 13.33 3.60
C ARG A 34 -2.43 13.74 3.16
N ILE A 35 -3.06 14.56 3.99
CA ILE A 35 -4.30 15.24 3.62
C ILE A 35 -3.93 16.63 3.09
N VAL A 36 -4.43 16.94 1.91
CA VAL A 36 -4.35 18.27 1.30
C VAL A 36 -5.75 18.87 1.24
N ASN A 37 -5.90 20.10 1.70
CA ASN A 37 -7.16 20.81 1.67
C ASN A 37 -7.24 21.59 0.36
N PHE A 38 -8.11 21.19 -0.55
CA PHE A 38 -8.40 21.95 -1.77
C PHE A 38 -9.68 22.76 -1.52
N GLY A 39 -9.52 24.01 -1.10
CA GLY A 39 -10.64 24.83 -0.62
C GLY A 39 -11.32 24.21 0.61
N LYS A 40 -12.62 23.90 0.50
CA LYS A 40 -13.41 23.25 1.56
C LYS A 40 -13.35 21.71 1.52
N LEU A 41 -12.71 21.13 0.50
CA LEU A 41 -12.66 19.68 0.31
C LEU A 41 -11.31 19.13 0.80
N PRO A 42 -11.28 18.38 1.91
CA PRO A 42 -10.11 17.61 2.29
C PRO A 42 -9.95 16.40 1.37
N VAL A 43 -8.78 16.29 0.75
CA VAL A 43 -8.41 15.16 -0.12
C VAL A 43 -7.24 14.42 0.51
N ARG A 44 -7.39 13.12 0.73
CA ARG A 44 -6.30 12.26 1.18
C ARG A 44 -5.57 11.70 -0.03
N ILE A 45 -4.26 11.95 -0.07
CA ILE A 45 -3.36 11.41 -1.08
C ILE A 45 -2.35 10.52 -0.36
N SER A 46 -2.21 9.26 -0.79
CA SER A 46 -1.21 8.35 -0.26
C SER A 46 -0.57 7.52 -1.36
N GLY A 47 0.72 7.28 -1.23
CA GLY A 47 1.50 6.34 -2.03
C GLY A 47 2.06 5.24 -1.14
N GLU A 48 2.04 4.01 -1.60
CA GLU A 48 2.63 2.86 -0.95
C GLU A 48 3.41 2.03 -1.97
N VAL A 49 4.60 1.61 -1.58
CA VAL A 49 5.48 0.74 -2.35
C VAL A 49 5.67 -0.53 -1.54
N GLN A 50 5.41 -1.68 -2.15
CA GLN A 50 5.64 -2.98 -1.54
C GLN A 50 6.68 -3.73 -2.35
N TYR A 51 7.70 -4.25 -1.66
CA TYR A 51 8.73 -5.08 -2.25
C TYR A 51 8.70 -6.48 -1.64
N SER A 52 8.51 -7.50 -2.48
CA SER A 52 8.54 -8.91 -2.07
C SER A 52 9.99 -9.41 -2.06
N VAL A 53 10.50 -9.75 -0.88
CA VAL A 53 11.89 -10.24 -0.71
C VAL A 53 12.01 -11.72 -1.05
N ILE A 54 10.97 -12.51 -0.80
CA ILE A 54 10.88 -13.93 -1.17
C ILE A 54 9.63 -14.08 -2.02
N HIS A 55 9.76 -14.60 -3.24
CA HIS A 55 8.66 -14.78 -4.20
C HIS A 55 8.93 -16.03 -5.03
N ALA A 56 7.86 -16.71 -5.44
CA ALA A 56 7.98 -17.89 -6.30
C ALA A 56 8.57 -17.52 -7.66
N ASP A 57 9.57 -18.28 -8.09
CA ASP A 57 10.57 -17.98 -9.14
C ASP A 57 10.11 -17.61 -10.57
N ASP A 58 8.86 -17.26 -10.85
CA ASP A 58 8.40 -17.18 -12.25
C ASP A 58 7.84 -15.83 -12.74
N LEU A 59 7.75 -14.78 -11.90
CA LEU A 59 7.15 -13.50 -12.36
C LEU A 59 7.81 -12.25 -11.75
N ILE A 60 8.42 -11.42 -12.59
CA ILE A 60 8.92 -10.07 -12.25
C ILE A 60 7.81 -9.19 -11.63
N SER A 61 6.55 -9.41 -12.03
CA SER A 61 5.37 -8.68 -11.53
C SER A 61 5.07 -8.90 -10.04
N SER A 62 5.54 -10.02 -9.45
CA SER A 62 5.32 -10.31 -8.02
C SER A 62 6.25 -9.54 -7.08
N ARG A 63 7.29 -8.90 -7.63
CA ARG A 63 8.40 -8.31 -6.86
C ARG A 63 8.10 -6.90 -6.35
N TRP A 64 7.37 -6.10 -7.13
CA TRP A 64 7.09 -4.69 -6.83
C TRP A 64 5.60 -4.38 -6.99
N ASN A 65 4.98 -3.90 -5.93
CA ASN A 65 3.61 -3.39 -5.96
C ASN A 65 3.61 -1.90 -5.64
N PHE A 66 2.98 -1.10 -6.49
CA PHE A 66 2.81 0.34 -6.29
C PHE A 66 1.34 0.64 -6.13
N ARG A 67 0.96 1.27 -5.01
CA ARG A 67 -0.40 1.67 -4.72
C ARG A 67 -0.46 3.18 -4.54
N VAL A 68 -1.25 3.83 -5.38
CA VAL A 68 -1.59 5.25 -5.22
C VAL A 68 -3.06 5.33 -4.85
N SER A 69 -3.40 6.11 -3.83
CA SER A 69 -4.78 6.30 -3.39
C SER A 69 -5.10 7.78 -3.33
N PHE A 70 -6.24 8.12 -3.94
CA PHE A 70 -6.81 9.45 -3.96
C PHE A 70 -8.23 9.36 -3.42
N ILE A 71 -8.44 9.86 -2.20
CA ILE A 71 -9.71 9.72 -1.49
C ILE A 71 -10.23 11.13 -1.16
N PRO A 72 -11.22 11.65 -1.92
CA PRO A 72 -11.91 12.87 -1.54
C PRO A 72 -12.79 12.58 -0.31
N VAL A 73 -12.68 13.40 0.72
CA VAL A 73 -13.50 13.29 1.93
C VAL A 73 -14.59 14.36 1.83
N ILE A 74 -15.82 13.93 1.54
CA ILE A 74 -17.00 14.81 1.58
C ILE A 74 -17.28 15.12 3.05
N PRO A 75 -17.15 16.37 3.49
CA PRO A 75 -17.50 16.75 4.84
C PRO A 75 -19.03 16.75 4.98
N THR A 76 -19.51 16.15 6.07
CA THR A 76 -20.94 16.04 6.40
C THR A 76 -21.67 17.36 6.59
N PHE A 77 -20.95 18.49 6.64
CA PHE A 77 -21.53 19.84 6.68
C PHE A 77 -21.89 20.41 5.28
N MET A 78 -21.71 19.63 4.21
CA MET A 78 -22.15 19.97 2.84
C MET A 78 -23.42 19.21 2.39
N LEU A 79 -23.99 18.38 3.28
CA LEU A 79 -25.32 17.78 3.17
C LEU A 79 -26.28 18.54 4.09
#